data_AF-A0A1W9LZ45-F1
#
_entry.id   AF-A0A1W9LZ45-F1
#
_cell.length_a   1.000
_cell.length_b   1.000
_cell.length_c   1.000
_cell.angle_alpha   90.00
_cell.angle_beta   90.00
_cell.angle_gamma   90.00
#
_symmetry.space_group_name_H-M   'P 1'
#
loop_
_entity.id
_entity.type
_entity.pdbx_description
1 polymer ?
#
loop_
_entity_poly.entity_id
_entity_poly.type
_entity_poly.pdbx_seq_one_letter_code
_entity_poly.pdbx_strand_id
1 'polypeptide(L)'
;GRLPYTYPVGPNALMTYDHRHSEAYAFSRLYPFGYGLAYTTFTYEDLSVANALLGCGDRLDVAVTVRNSGTRAGQEVVQLYVSDHYARIAPPVKRLRAFDKINLAPGESRRLHFTLSPRELAFVDRDNRWIAEAGRFSALVGNLRTEFELKEDCSF
;
A
#
# COMPACT_ATOMS: atom_id res chain seq x y z
N GLY A 1 6.41 16.77 -2.49
CA GLY A 1 6.45 15.96 -1.23
C GLY A 1 5.11 15.28 -1.04
N ARG A 2 5.01 14.30 -0.13
CA ARG A 2 3.74 13.65 0.24
C ARG A 2 3.46 13.84 1.73
N LEU A 3 2.19 13.96 2.10
CA LEU A 3 1.77 14.14 3.49
C LEU A 3 2.00 12.86 4.31
N PRO A 4 2.68 12.93 5.48
CA PRO A 4 2.91 11.78 6.35
C PRO A 4 1.77 11.52 7.34
N TYR A 5 0.68 12.29 7.29
CA TYR A 5 -0.53 12.10 8.08
C TYR A 5 -1.77 12.50 7.27
N THR A 6 -2.94 12.03 7.71
CA THR A 6 -4.23 12.43 7.14
C THR A 6 -4.65 13.77 7.73
N TYR A 7 -4.94 14.76 6.88
CA TYR A 7 -5.44 16.06 7.31
C TYR A 7 -6.98 16.03 7.41
N PRO A 8 -7.55 16.26 8.59
CA PRO A 8 -9.00 16.18 8.80
C PRO A 8 -9.72 17.42 8.24
N VAL A 9 -11.02 17.30 7.98
CA VAL A 9 -11.87 18.46 7.57
C VAL A 9 -12.17 19.41 8.72
N GLY A 10 -12.04 18.97 9.97
CA GLY A 10 -12.31 19.75 11.16
C GLY A 10 -11.73 19.07 12.41
N PRO A 11 -11.75 19.74 13.57
CA PRO A 11 -11.06 19.28 14.79
C PRO A 11 -11.56 17.93 15.32
N ASN A 12 -12.84 17.59 15.07
CA ASN A 12 -13.47 16.35 15.55
C ASN A 12 -13.53 15.25 14.49
N ALA A 13 -12.90 15.45 13.34
CA ALA A 13 -12.89 14.50 12.22
C ALA A 13 -11.56 13.73 12.15
N LEU A 14 -10.97 13.40 13.30
CA LEU A 14 -9.70 12.70 13.39
C LEU A 14 -9.88 11.26 12.93
N MET A 15 -9.15 10.87 11.90
CA MET A 15 -9.13 9.51 11.39
C MET A 15 -7.73 9.17 10.90
N THR A 16 -7.21 8.03 11.36
CA THR A 16 -5.91 7.54 10.92
C THR A 16 -5.99 7.05 9.48
N TYR A 17 -4.84 6.92 8.82
CA TYR A 17 -4.81 6.45 7.44
C TYR A 17 -5.20 4.97 7.34
N ASP A 18 -4.80 4.18 8.34
CA ASP A 18 -5.06 2.75 8.52
C ASP A 18 -6.36 2.48 9.29
N HIS A 19 -7.36 3.32 9.10
CA HIS A 19 -8.70 3.09 9.58
C HIS A 19 -9.30 1.75 9.10
N ARG A 20 -10.23 1.20 9.88
CA ARG A 20 -11.02 0.01 9.56
C ARG A 20 -12.23 0.39 8.69
N HIS A 21 -12.79 -0.58 8.00
CA HIS A 21 -14.00 -0.36 7.19
C HIS A 21 -15.17 0.22 8.01
N SER A 22 -15.33 -0.20 9.27
CA SER A 22 -16.36 0.32 10.18
C SER A 22 -16.19 1.80 10.53
N GLU A 23 -14.97 2.35 10.39
CA GLU A 23 -14.65 3.75 10.74
C GLU A 23 -14.84 4.69 9.54
N ALA A 24 -15.01 4.15 8.34
CA ALA A 24 -15.09 4.94 7.10
C ALA A 24 -16.36 5.82 7.00
N TYR A 25 -17.42 5.48 7.73
CA TYR A 25 -18.73 6.14 7.63
C TYR A 25 -18.80 7.53 8.28
N ALA A 26 -17.80 7.93 9.06
CA ALA A 26 -17.97 9.07 9.95
C ALA A 26 -17.39 10.39 9.43
N PHE A 27 -16.34 10.40 8.58
CA PHE A 27 -15.63 11.65 8.26
C PHE A 27 -15.01 11.70 6.86
N SER A 28 -15.31 12.76 6.11
CA SER A 28 -14.55 13.13 4.92
C SER A 28 -13.15 13.62 5.32
N ARG A 29 -12.16 13.39 4.46
CA ARG A 29 -10.76 13.82 4.66
C ARG A 29 -10.50 14.99 3.72
N LEU A 30 -9.87 16.06 4.20
CA LEU A 30 -9.49 17.17 3.33
C LEU A 30 -8.30 16.75 2.44
N TYR A 31 -7.27 16.17 3.07
CA TYR A 31 -6.14 15.58 2.37
C TYR A 31 -5.79 14.21 2.98
N PRO A 32 -5.85 13.12 2.20
CA PRO A 32 -5.48 11.81 2.71
C PRO A 32 -3.97 11.70 2.94
N PHE A 33 -3.56 10.75 3.78
CA PHE A 33 -2.16 10.31 3.86
C PHE A 33 -1.60 10.00 2.47
N GLY A 34 -0.35 10.38 2.24
CA GLY A 34 0.32 10.17 0.96
C GLY A 34 -0.12 11.16 -0.14
N TYR A 35 -1.02 12.12 0.15
CA TYR A 35 -1.40 13.16 -0.79
C TYR A 35 -0.25 14.13 -1.06
N GLY A 36 -0.11 14.56 -2.31
CA GLY A 36 0.86 15.56 -2.72
C GLY A 36 0.66 15.91 -4.19
N LEU A 37 0.83 17.19 -4.51
CA LEU A 37 0.76 17.70 -5.87
C LEU A 37 2.14 17.66 -6.52
N ALA A 38 2.14 17.50 -7.83
CA ALA A 38 3.32 17.63 -8.68
C ALA A 38 3.01 18.57 -9.85
N TYR A 39 4.02 19.26 -10.36
CA TYR A 39 3.92 20.07 -11.57
C TYR A 39 3.95 19.24 -12.87
N THR A 40 4.05 17.91 -12.74
CA THR A 40 3.95 16.94 -13.83
C THR A 40 3.00 15.82 -13.41
N THR A 41 2.58 15.00 -14.37
CA THR A 41 1.68 13.87 -14.14
C THR A 41 2.47 12.56 -14.20
N PHE A 42 2.12 11.63 -13.31
CA PHE A 42 2.69 10.28 -13.29
C PHE A 42 1.58 9.26 -13.53
N THR A 43 1.86 8.28 -14.37
CA THR A 43 0.98 7.13 -14.63
C THR A 43 1.62 5.86 -14.12
N TYR A 44 0.78 5.01 -13.55
CA TYR A 44 1.16 3.70 -13.04
C TYR A 44 0.62 2.64 -13.99
N GLU A 45 1.45 1.68 -14.36
CA GLU A 45 1.10 0.58 -15.26
C GLU A 45 1.81 -0.73 -14.84
N ASP A 46 1.34 -1.86 -15.37
CA ASP A 46 1.96 -3.18 -15.20
C ASP A 46 2.22 -3.63 -13.75
N LEU A 47 1.31 -3.31 -12.83
CA LEU A 47 1.38 -3.83 -11.45
C LEU A 47 1.26 -5.36 -11.47
N SER A 48 2.28 -6.03 -10.97
CA SER A 48 2.41 -7.48 -10.98
C SER A 48 3.00 -7.98 -9.66
N VAL A 49 2.64 -9.21 -9.32
CA VAL A 49 3.17 -9.94 -8.16
C VAL A 49 3.76 -11.24 -8.69
N ALA A 50 5.02 -11.51 -8.37
CA ALA A 50 5.61 -12.82 -8.59
C ALA A 50 5.15 -13.77 -7.47
N ASN A 51 4.79 -14.99 -7.83
CA ASN A 51 4.28 -16.02 -6.92
C ASN A 51 3.03 -15.54 -6.14
N ALA A 52 1.88 -15.58 -6.80
CA ALA A 52 0.59 -15.21 -6.19
C ALA A 52 0.16 -16.11 -5.01
N LEU A 53 0.97 -17.11 -4.64
CA LEU A 53 0.69 -18.06 -3.57
C LEU A 53 1.93 -18.22 -2.68
N LEU A 54 1.91 -17.55 -1.53
CA LEU A 54 3.04 -17.32 -0.62
C LEU A 54 2.99 -18.32 0.55
N GLY A 55 4.11 -18.95 0.90
CA GLY A 55 4.32 -19.67 2.17
C GLY A 55 5.12 -18.85 3.19
N CYS A 56 5.26 -19.34 4.42
CA CYS A 56 5.86 -18.56 5.51
C CYS A 56 7.33 -18.17 5.34
N GLY A 57 8.09 -18.93 4.55
CA GLY A 57 9.50 -18.66 4.24
C GLY A 57 9.73 -17.92 2.91
N ASP A 58 8.65 -17.67 2.16
CA ASP A 58 8.75 -17.12 0.81
C ASP A 58 8.90 -15.59 0.83
N ARG A 59 9.21 -15.03 -0.33
CA ARG A 59 9.21 -13.57 -0.56
C ARG A 59 8.22 -13.24 -1.66
N LEU A 60 7.50 -12.14 -1.45
CA LEU A 60 6.57 -11.58 -2.40
C LEU A 60 7.25 -10.44 -3.15
N ASP A 61 7.53 -10.65 -4.43
CA ASP A 61 8.09 -9.59 -5.27
C ASP A 61 6.97 -8.89 -6.03
N VAL A 62 6.79 -7.60 -5.74
CA VAL A 62 5.81 -6.72 -6.37
C VAL A 62 6.55 -5.78 -7.32
N ALA A 63 6.12 -5.73 -8.57
CA ALA A 63 6.69 -4.83 -9.56
C ALA A 63 5.64 -3.90 -10.15
N VAL A 64 6.02 -2.65 -10.41
CA VAL A 64 5.15 -1.65 -11.05
C VAL A 64 5.97 -0.73 -11.93
N THR A 65 5.43 -0.37 -13.09
CA THR A 65 6.04 0.61 -13.98
C THR A 65 5.44 1.98 -13.68
N VAL A 66 6.31 2.97 -13.51
CA VAL A 66 5.92 4.37 -13.29
C VAL A 66 6.49 5.23 -14.39
N ARG A 67 5.62 6.00 -15.05
CA ARG A 67 5.98 6.88 -16.15
C ARG A 67 5.65 8.32 -15.83
N ASN A 68 6.56 9.22 -16.14
CA ASN A 68 6.25 10.65 -16.17
C ASN A 68 5.55 10.97 -17.50
N SER A 69 4.23 11.13 -17.44
CA SER A 69 3.38 11.40 -18.60
C SER A 69 3.19 12.90 -18.89
N GLY A 70 3.80 13.78 -18.09
CA GLY A 70 3.72 15.22 -18.28
C GLY A 70 4.92 15.80 -19.04
N THR A 71 4.99 17.14 -19.08
CA THR A 71 5.98 17.90 -19.88
C THR A 71 7.17 18.42 -19.07
N ARG A 72 7.21 18.16 -17.76
CA ARG A 72 8.27 18.64 -16.86
C ARG A 72 8.89 17.48 -16.10
N ALA A 73 10.19 17.59 -15.80
CA ALA A 73 10.83 16.66 -14.88
C ALA A 73 10.21 16.79 -13.48
N GLY A 74 10.12 15.67 -12.76
CA GLY A 74 9.51 15.67 -11.45
C GLY A 74 9.90 14.47 -10.60
N GLN A 75 9.72 14.63 -9.29
CA GLN A 75 9.89 13.57 -8.32
C GLN A 75 8.54 12.98 -7.93
N GLU A 76 8.47 11.66 -7.83
CA GLU A 76 7.29 10.93 -7.39
C GLU A 76 7.62 9.98 -6.23
N VAL A 77 6.72 9.88 -5.26
CA VAL A 77 6.81 8.90 -4.17
C VAL A 77 5.80 7.81 -4.41
N VAL A 78 6.29 6.66 -4.88
CA VAL A 78 5.51 5.47 -5.20
C VAL A 78 5.26 4.71 -3.91
N GLN A 79 4.00 4.43 -3.59
CA GLN A 79 3.59 3.85 -2.32
C GLN A 79 2.91 2.50 -2.57
N LEU A 80 3.49 1.44 -1.98
CA LEU A 80 2.92 0.10 -1.99
C LEU A 80 2.10 -0.13 -0.73
N TYR A 81 0.80 -0.31 -0.92
CA TYR A 81 -0.14 -0.67 0.12
C TYR A 81 -0.51 -2.14 0.05
N VAL A 82 -0.85 -2.73 1.19
CA VAL A 82 -1.48 -4.05 1.27
C VAL A 82 -2.81 -3.96 2.01
N SER A 83 -3.82 -4.62 1.46
CA SER A 83 -5.11 -4.84 2.11
C SER A 83 -5.27 -6.32 2.42
N ASP A 84 -5.62 -6.62 3.67
CA ASP A 84 -6.05 -7.94 4.10
C ASP A 84 -7.57 -8.02 3.99
N HIS A 85 -8.09 -9.02 3.29
CA HIS A 85 -9.53 -9.14 3.06
C HIS A 85 -10.25 -9.77 4.25
N TYR A 86 -9.60 -10.69 4.97
CA TYR A 86 -10.21 -11.47 6.04
C TYR A 86 -9.17 -11.79 7.12
N ALA A 87 -9.42 -11.31 8.34
CA ALA A 87 -8.63 -11.65 9.52
C ALA A 87 -9.53 -11.78 10.74
N ARG A 88 -9.08 -12.52 11.77
CA ARG A 88 -9.81 -12.70 13.04
C ARG A 88 -10.03 -11.39 13.79
N ILE A 89 -9.14 -10.42 13.60
CA ILE A 89 -9.28 -9.05 14.08
C ILE A 89 -9.50 -8.17 12.85
N ALA A 90 -10.55 -7.35 12.86
CA ALA A 90 -10.91 -6.49 11.74
C ALA A 90 -9.69 -5.72 11.19
N PRO A 91 -9.23 -6.05 9.97
CA PRO A 91 -8.05 -5.42 9.42
C PRO A 91 -8.37 -3.99 8.98
N PRO A 92 -7.36 -3.13 8.91
CA PRO A 92 -7.52 -1.81 8.30
C PRO A 92 -7.78 -1.96 6.80
N VAL A 93 -8.40 -0.94 6.20
CA VAL A 93 -8.72 -0.92 4.77
C VAL A 93 -7.46 -1.17 3.92
N LYS A 94 -6.34 -0.55 4.30
CA LYS A 94 -5.02 -0.78 3.70
C LYS A 94 -3.91 -0.28 4.64
N ARG A 95 -2.72 -0.89 4.56
CA ARG A 95 -1.49 -0.45 5.25
C ARG A 95 -0.37 -0.17 4.26
N LEU A 96 0.40 0.88 4.50
CA LEU A 96 1.63 1.12 3.72
C LEU A 96 2.67 0.07 4.13
N ARG A 97 3.26 -0.63 3.16
CA ARG A 97 4.30 -1.63 3.40
C ARG A 97 5.67 -1.20 2.89
N ALA A 98 5.70 -0.55 1.74
CA ALA A 98 6.93 -0.01 1.18
C ALA A 98 6.63 1.28 0.41
N PHE A 99 7.66 2.11 0.22
CA PHE A 99 7.61 3.23 -0.70
C PHE A 99 9.00 3.51 -1.27
N ASP A 100 9.04 4.11 -2.45
CA ASP A 100 10.28 4.57 -3.06
C ASP A 100 10.08 5.94 -3.71
N LYS A 101 11.12 6.77 -3.67
CA LYS A 101 11.09 8.12 -4.24
C LYS A 101 11.99 8.17 -5.47
N ILE A 102 11.37 8.39 -6.62
CA ILE A 102 12.06 8.46 -7.91
C ILE A 102 12.02 9.86 -8.50
N ASN A 103 12.96 10.14 -9.39
CA ASN A 103 12.99 11.32 -10.24
C ASN A 103 12.97 10.86 -11.69
N LEU A 104 12.04 11.40 -12.49
CA LEU A 104 11.85 11.02 -13.88
C LEU A 104 11.80 12.27 -14.78
N ALA A 105 12.53 12.22 -15.89
CA ALA A 105 12.40 13.19 -16.98
C ALA A 105 11.04 13.04 -17.69
N PRO A 106 10.57 14.05 -18.44
CA PRO A 106 9.36 13.93 -19.27
C PRO A 106 9.44 12.71 -20.19
N GLY A 107 8.42 11.86 -20.17
CA GLY A 107 8.36 10.64 -20.99
C GLY A 107 9.18 9.45 -20.47
N GLU A 108 10.04 9.63 -19.45
CA GLU A 108 10.80 8.53 -18.84
C GLU A 108 9.88 7.59 -18.07
N SER A 109 10.12 6.29 -18.22
CA SER A 109 9.50 5.22 -17.43
C SER A 109 10.55 4.50 -16.61
N ARG A 110 10.18 4.08 -15.40
CA ARG A 110 11.01 3.25 -14.53
C ARG A 110 10.17 2.13 -13.93
N ARG A 111 10.70 0.91 -14.00
CA ARG A 111 10.13 -0.24 -13.29
C ARG A 111 10.70 -0.31 -11.89
N LEU A 112 9.82 -0.33 -10.89
CA LEU A 112 10.15 -0.49 -9.49
C LEU A 112 9.84 -1.89 -9.02
N HIS A 113 10.64 -2.34 -8.06
CA HIS A 113 10.54 -3.66 -7.44
C HIS A 113 10.51 -3.47 -5.93
N PHE A 114 9.52 -4.08 -5.28
CA PHE A 114 9.37 -4.13 -3.84
C PHE A 114 9.34 -5.60 -3.43
N THR A 115 10.08 -5.95 -2.38
CA THR A 115 10.09 -7.30 -1.85
C THR A 115 9.50 -7.25 -0.45
N LEU A 116 8.42 -8.00 -0.24
CA LEU A 116 7.78 -8.17 1.05
C LEU A 116 7.95 -9.61 1.55
N SER A 117 7.94 -9.78 2.85
CA SER A 117 7.91 -11.06 3.55
C SER A 117 6.55 -11.26 4.25
N PRO A 118 6.14 -12.50 4.53
CA PRO A 118 4.95 -12.78 5.35
C PRO A 118 4.94 -12.03 6.69
N ARG A 119 6.13 -11.80 7.29
CA ARG A 119 6.27 -11.02 8.53
C ARG A 119 5.78 -9.59 8.40
N GLU A 120 5.94 -8.98 7.22
CA GLU A 120 5.43 -7.63 6.97
C GLU A 120 3.91 -7.61 6.79
N LEU A 121 3.27 -8.75 6.57
CA LEU A 121 1.81 -8.88 6.53
C LEU A 121 1.20 -9.04 7.92
N ALA A 122 2.00 -9.51 8.88
CA ALA A 122 1.56 -9.87 10.21
C ALA A 122 0.89 -8.73 11.00
N PHE A 123 0.05 -9.13 11.94
CA PHE A 123 -0.54 -8.30 12.97
C PHE A 123 -0.40 -8.96 14.35
N VAL A 124 -0.67 -8.20 15.41
CA VAL A 124 -0.65 -8.72 16.78
C VAL A 124 -2.04 -9.28 17.12
N ASP A 125 -2.10 -10.56 17.46
CA ASP A 125 -3.34 -11.24 17.85
C ASP A 125 -3.76 -10.95 19.31
N ARG A 126 -4.82 -11.64 19.76
CA ARG A 126 -5.35 -11.49 21.13
C ARG A 126 -4.41 -12.06 22.21
N ASP A 127 -3.48 -12.92 21.82
CA ASP A 127 -2.48 -13.52 22.70
C ASP A 127 -1.16 -12.72 22.70
N ASN A 128 -1.14 -11.54 22.07
CA ASN A 128 0.04 -10.69 21.86
C ASN A 128 1.13 -11.36 21.02
N ARG A 129 0.77 -12.22 20.08
CA ARG A 129 1.70 -12.89 19.15
C ARG A 129 1.63 -12.24 17.77
N TRP A 130 2.78 -12.17 17.09
CA TRP A 130 2.84 -11.74 15.69
C TRP A 130 2.43 -12.90 14.80
N ILE A 131 1.31 -12.74 14.10
CA ILE A 131 0.77 -13.74 13.18
C ILE A 131 0.37 -13.09 11.86
N ALA A 132 0.64 -13.77 10.74
CA ALA A 132 0.02 -13.51 9.46
C ALA A 132 -0.90 -14.70 9.15
N GLU A 133 -2.20 -14.45 9.04
CA GLU A 133 -3.20 -15.50 8.81
C GLU A 133 -3.30 -15.86 7.34
N ALA A 134 -3.53 -17.14 7.05
CA ALA A 134 -3.80 -17.63 5.71
C ALA A 134 -5.00 -16.89 5.12
N GLY A 135 -4.90 -16.49 3.86
CA GLY A 135 -5.97 -15.72 3.23
C GLY A 135 -5.54 -14.91 2.03
N ARG A 136 -6.52 -14.19 1.48
CA ARG A 136 -6.33 -13.35 0.30
C ARG A 136 -5.95 -11.93 0.70
N PHE A 137 -4.98 -11.39 -0.01
CA PHE A 137 -4.47 -10.05 0.13
C PHE A 137 -4.55 -9.32 -1.21
N SER A 138 -4.60 -7.98 -1.15
CA SER A 138 -4.40 -7.14 -2.32
C SER A 138 -3.16 -6.29 -2.15
N ALA A 139 -2.30 -6.25 -3.17
CA ALA A 139 -1.27 -5.23 -3.32
C ALA A 139 -1.84 -4.06 -4.14
N LEU A 140 -1.64 -2.83 -3.66
CA LEU A 140 -2.16 -1.62 -4.30
C LEU A 140 -1.05 -0.58 -4.51
N VAL A 141 -1.00 -0.02 -5.71
CA VAL A 141 -0.13 1.13 -6.05
C VAL A 141 -0.94 2.08 -6.92
N GLY A 142 -1.10 3.33 -6.48
CA GLY A 142 -1.96 4.29 -7.17
C GLY A 142 -3.40 3.78 -7.29
N ASN A 143 -3.90 3.67 -8.53
CA ASN A 143 -5.20 3.10 -8.87
C ASN A 143 -5.13 1.61 -9.27
N LEU A 144 -3.94 1.02 -9.29
CA LEU A 144 -3.75 -0.38 -9.64
C LEU A 144 -3.91 -1.27 -8.42
N ARG A 145 -4.48 -2.45 -8.65
CA ARG A 145 -4.67 -3.49 -7.66
C ARG A 145 -4.37 -4.85 -8.27
N THR A 146 -3.67 -5.69 -7.53
CA THR A 146 -3.48 -7.10 -7.84
C THR A 146 -3.60 -7.94 -6.57
N GLU A 147 -3.88 -9.22 -6.71
CA GLU A 147 -4.18 -10.11 -5.58
C GLU A 147 -3.12 -11.22 -5.45
N PHE A 148 -2.92 -11.65 -4.21
CA PHE A 148 -2.09 -12.80 -3.86
C PHE A 148 -2.66 -13.46 -2.60
N GLU A 149 -2.22 -14.67 -2.31
CA GLU A 149 -2.74 -15.49 -1.23
C GLU A 149 -1.60 -16.01 -0.35
N LEU A 150 -1.79 -15.97 0.97
CA LEU A 150 -0.94 -16.63 1.95
C LEU A 150 -1.53 -18.00 2.24
N LYS A 151 -0.76 -19.07 2.02
CA LYS A 151 -1.25 -20.46 2.08
C LYS A 151 -1.59 -20.94 3.49
N GLU A 152 -0.88 -20.45 4.49
CA GLU A 152 -0.87 -21.00 5.84
C GLU A 152 -0.62 -19.90 6.87
N ASP A 153 -1.04 -20.14 8.12
CA ASP A 153 -0.83 -19.21 9.22
C ASP A 153 0.66 -19.19 9.59
N CYS A 154 1.28 -18.01 9.50
CA CYS A 154 2.69 -17.80 9.84
C CYS A 154 2.82 -17.09 11.18
N SER A 155 3.48 -17.72 12.14
CA SER A 155 3.80 -17.14 13.44
C SER A 155 5.28 -16.71 13.50
N PHE A 156 5.58 -15.59 14.17
CA PHE A 156 6.92 -14.99 14.25
C PHE A 156 7.38 -14.68 15.66
#